data_AF-A0A6G1X9Q4-F1
#
_entry.id   AF-A0A6G1X9Q4-F1
#
_cell.length_a   1.000
_cell.length_b   1.000
_cell.length_c   1.000
_cell.angle_alpha   90.00
_cell.angle_beta   90.00
_cell.angle_gamma   90.00
#
_symmetry.space_group_name_H-M   'P 1'
#
loop_
_entity.id
_entity.type
_entity.pdbx_description
1 polymer ?
#
loop_
_entity_poly.entity_id
_entity_poly.type
_entity_poly.pdbx_seq_one_letter_code
_entity_poly.pdbx_strand_id
1 'polypeptide(L)' 'MVDMKNNMVIPGCMFLGIGVGFAFGNTAAGLFIGLGVGFVLHTLLAYLSNKKRT' A
#
# COMPACT_ATOMS: atom_id res chain seq x y z
N MET A 1 0.40 -11.82 17.49
CA MET A 1 0.91 -12.50 16.28
C MET A 1 0.13 -11.93 15.11
N VAL A 2 0.77 -11.08 14.29
CA VAL A 2 0.11 -10.31 13.22
C VAL A 2 -0.12 -11.23 12.01
N ASP A 3 -1.36 -11.35 11.57
CA ASP A 3 -1.78 -12.25 10.50
C ASP A 3 -1.13 -11.85 9.15
N MET A 4 -0.16 -12.66 8.73
CA MET A 4 0.98 -12.24 7.89
C MET A 4 0.72 -12.33 6.37
N LYS A 5 -0.53 -12.45 5.89
CA LYS A 5 -0.74 -12.81 4.47
C LYS A 5 -1.43 -11.79 3.57
N ASN A 6 -2.14 -10.79 4.09
CA ASN A 6 -2.88 -9.88 3.20
C ASN A 6 -3.02 -8.41 3.64
N ASN A 7 -2.74 -8.07 4.91
CA ASN A 7 -3.01 -6.72 5.44
C ASN A 7 -1.77 -5.82 5.55
N MET A 8 -0.58 -6.30 5.18
CA MET A 8 0.67 -5.53 5.29
C MET A 8 0.96 -4.63 4.07
N VAL A 9 0.18 -4.77 2.99
CA VAL A 9 0.39 -4.00 1.75
C VAL A 9 0.15 -2.51 1.97
N ILE A 10 -0.92 -2.14 2.69
CA ILE A 10 -1.25 -0.75 2.98
C ILE A 10 -0.20 -0.07 3.86
N PRO A 11 0.16 -0.58 5.06
CA PRO A 11 1.18 0.04 5.89
C PRO A 11 2.56 0.04 5.21
N GLY A 12 2.91 -0.99 4.44
CA GLY A 12 4.16 -1.02 3.68
C GLY A 12 4.25 0.09 2.61
N CYS A 13 3.21 0.23 1.78
CA CYS A 13 3.15 1.31 0.78
C CYS A 13 3.07 2.70 1.43
N MET A 14 2.41 2.83 2.58
CA MET A 14 2.36 4.08 3.35
C MET A 14 3.76 4.47 3.85
N PHE A 15 4.51 3.55 4.48
CA PHE A 15 5.87 3.83 4.95
C PHE A 15 6.82 4.17 3.80
N LEU A 16 6.72 3.46 2.66
CA LEU A 16 7.47 3.79 1.46
C LEU A 16 7.11 5.19 0.93
N GLY A 17 5.82 5.50 0.83
CA GLY A 17 5.36 6.80 0.34
C GLY A 17 5.82 7.96 1.22
N ILE A 18 5.71 7.83 2.54
CA ILE A 18 6.23 8.83 3.49
C ILE A 18 7.75 8.98 3.34
N GLY A 19 8.49 7.87 3.23
CA GLY A 19 9.94 7.90 3.03
C GLY A 19 10.36 8.64 1.77
N VAL A 20 9.65 8.42 0.66
CA VAL A 20 9.86 9.16 -0.59
C VAL A 20 9.47 10.63 -0.42
N GLY A 21 8.30 10.93 0.15
CA GLY A 21 7.87 12.31 0.38
C GLY A 21 8.81 13.10 1.29
N PHE A 22 9.40 12.44 2.28
CA PHE A 22 10.40 13.02 3.17
C PHE A 22 11.67 13.42 2.39
N ALA A 23 12.12 12.59 1.44
CA ALA A 23 13.27 12.91 0.59
C ALA A 23 13.02 14.10 -0.35
N PHE A 24 11.78 14.29 -0.81
CA PHE A 24 11.39 15.44 -1.65
C PHE A 24 10.95 16.68 -0.85
N GLY A 25 11.04 16.65 0.48
CA GLY A 25 10.61 17.76 1.35
C GLY A 25 9.10 17.97 1.39
N ASN A 26 8.31 17.02 0.87
CA ASN A 26 6.85 17.07 0.86
C ASN A 26 6.27 15.75 1.39
N THR A 27 6.32 15.61 2.71
CA THR A 27 5.84 14.44 3.44
C THR A 27 4.35 14.18 3.23
N ALA A 28 3.54 15.25 3.10
CA ALA A 28 2.11 15.14 2.85
C ALA A 28 1.84 14.50 1.48
N ALA A 29 2.52 14.94 0.43
CA ALA A 29 2.41 14.33 -0.89
C ALA A 29 2.84 12.85 -0.86
N GLY A 30 3.95 12.52 -0.20
CA GLY A 30 4.40 11.15 -0.05
C GLY A 30 3.41 10.23 0.69
N LEU A 31 2.79 10.74 1.76
CA LEU A 31 1.74 10.03 2.50
C LEU A 31 0.54 9.71 1.60
N PHE A 32 0.02 10.72 0.88
CA PHE A 32 -1.12 10.54 -0.02
C PHE A 32 -0.81 9.58 -1.18
N ILE A 33 0.40 9.67 -1.74
CA ILE A 33 0.88 8.75 -2.77
C ILE A 33 0.99 7.33 -2.22
N GLY A 34 1.61 7.14 -1.05
CA GLY A 34 1.79 5.83 -0.43
C GLY A 34 0.48 5.13 -0.11
N LEU A 35 -0.49 5.87 0.44
CA LEU A 35 -1.84 5.35 0.70
C LEU A 35 -2.60 5.07 -0.60
N GLY A 36 -2.54 5.96 -1.58
CA GLY A 36 -3.20 5.78 -2.87
C GLY A 36 -2.71 4.53 -3.61
N VAL A 37 -1.39 4.37 -3.70
CA VAL A 37 -0.77 3.19 -4.35
C VAL A 37 -1.08 1.91 -3.56
N GLY A 38 -1.00 1.95 -2.22
CA GLY A 38 -1.34 0.81 -1.37
C GLY A 38 -2.79 0.36 -1.54
N PHE A 39 -3.73 1.29 -1.71
CA PHE A 39 -5.15 1.00 -1.90
C PHE A 39 -5.44 0.37 -3.27
N VAL A 40 -4.84 0.91 -4.34
CA VAL A 40 -4.96 0.35 -5.69
C VAL A 40 -4.38 -1.06 -5.74
N LEU A 41 -3.20 -1.25 -5.15
CA LEU A 41 -2.52 -2.54 -5.14
C LEU A 41 -3.28 -3.59 -4.31
N HIS A 42 -3.81 -3.20 -3.15
CA HIS A 42 -4.65 -4.07 -2.34
C HIS A 42 -5.93 -4.49 -3.08
N THR A 43 -6.59 -3.55 -3.75
CA THR A 43 -7.78 -3.82 -4.58
C THR A 43 -7.46 -4.77 -5.72
N LEU A 44 -6.34 -4.55 -6.42
CA LEU A 44 -5.90 -5.39 -7.54
C LEU A 44 -5.56 -6.82 -7.07
N LEU A 45 -4.85 -6.96 -5.94
CA LEU A 45 -4.52 -8.26 -5.36
C LEU A 45 -5.77 -9.00 -4.86
N ALA A 46 -6.73 -8.29 -4.28
CA ALA A 46 -8.01 -8.86 -3.88
C ALA A 46 -8.81 -9.34 -5.10
N TYR A 47 -8.83 -8.54 -6.18
CA TYR A 47 -9.48 -8.91 -7.43
C TYR A 47 -8.82 -10.14 -8.10
N LEU A 48 -7.48 -10.18 -8.16
CA LEU A 48 -6.74 -11.33 -8.70
C LEU A 48 -6.88 -12.59 -7.84
N SER A 49 -6.88 -12.45 -6.51
CA SER A 49 -7.12 -13.59 -5.59
C SER A 49 -8.55 -14.13 -5.73
N ASN A 50 -9.52 -13.27 -6.03
CA ASN A 50 -10.89 -13.69 -6.30
C ASN A 50 -10.99 -14.56 -7.57
N LYS A 51 -10.27 -14.18 -8.64
CA LYS A 51 -10.21 -14.96 -9.88
C LYS A 51 -9.54 -16.33 -9.73
N LYS A 52 -8.69 -16.54 -8.71
CA LYS A 52 -8.00 -17.81 -8.46
C LYS A 52 -8.87 -18.84 -7.71
N ARG A 53 -10.12 -18.51 -7.39
CA ARG A 53 -11.04 -19.28 -6.54
C ARG A 53 -12.26 -19.85 -7.29
N THR A 54 -12.30 -19.75 -8.63
CA THR A 54 -13.29 -20.40 -9.52
C THR A 54 -12.61 -21.39 -10.44
#